data_AF-A0A0X6ZZ77-F1
#
_entry.id   AF-A0A0X6ZZ77-F1
#
_cell.length_a   1.000
_cell.length_b   1.000
_cell.length_c   1.000
_cell.angle_alpha   90.00
_cell.angle_beta   90.00
_cell.angle_gamma   90.00
#
_symmetry.space_group_name_H-M   'P 1'
#
loop_
_entity.id
_entity.type
_entity.pdbx_description
1 polymer ?
#
loop_
_entity_poly.entity_id
_entity_poly.type
_entity_poly.pdbx_seq_one_letter_code
_entity_poly.pdbx_strand_id
1 'polypeptide(L)'
;MAAILAAASLCPVSIGASTIDVPVSVRLLSSFEVGTSEKRFGKLEFIGGMVMSAPEKLFGAISSIRFRPNGEDFVAVLDTGHWLTGRVLHDARGALSGLADARITPMLDMSGREPPRKMEMDAEGLALRDGRVFVSYEQRHRIDIYPDPGFATAKPLDRLPYLIPSNELRHNGGLEALAVSPADSPLAGALVVVAEKSIDTDGNLLAAILEGPRKGTFAVTHHPSFDVTDGAFLPNGDLLLLERRFNFAEGVGMRIRRIRGADIRPGAVVDGEILMEAGMAYQIDNMEGMDVVKGPDGSTRLIIVSDDNHSFLQRNLMLEFKLVE
;
A
#
# COMPACT_ATOMS: atom_id res chain seq x y z
N MET A 1 -20.09 -64.67 0.66
CA MET A 1 -19.23 -63.61 1.23
C MET A 1 -19.17 -62.47 0.22
N ALA A 2 -19.94 -61.41 0.43
CA ALA A 2 -19.86 -60.19 -0.37
C ALA A 2 -19.06 -59.16 0.44
N ALA A 3 -17.91 -58.74 -0.08
CA ALA A 3 -17.07 -57.72 0.54
C ALA A 3 -17.52 -56.33 0.06
N ILE A 4 -17.96 -55.49 1.00
CA ILE A 4 -18.28 -54.09 0.76
C ILE A 4 -16.97 -53.30 0.80
N LEU A 5 -16.56 -52.72 -0.33
CA LEU A 5 -15.53 -51.68 -0.36
C LEU A 5 -16.14 -50.36 0.12
N ALA A 6 -15.77 -49.91 1.31
CA ALA A 6 -16.03 -48.56 1.77
C ALA A 6 -15.00 -47.62 1.13
N ALA A 7 -15.44 -46.82 0.15
CA ALA A 7 -14.65 -45.71 -0.37
C ALA A 7 -14.62 -44.60 0.68
N ALA A 8 -13.49 -44.46 1.38
CA ALA A 8 -13.25 -43.32 2.25
C ALA A 8 -13.14 -42.06 1.38
N SER A 9 -14.18 -41.23 1.42
CA SER A 9 -14.14 -39.89 0.83
C SER A 9 -13.23 -39.03 1.70
N LEU A 10 -12.00 -38.80 1.24
CA LEU A 10 -11.11 -37.79 1.81
C LEU A 10 -11.70 -36.42 1.48
N CYS A 11 -12.47 -35.85 2.41
CA CYS A 11 -12.75 -34.43 2.37
C CYS A 11 -11.41 -33.68 2.49
N PRO A 12 -11.08 -32.76 1.57
CA PRO A 12 -9.90 -31.92 1.74
C PRO A 12 -10.13 -31.08 3.00
N VAL A 13 -9.33 -31.34 4.03
CA VAL A 13 -9.19 -30.43 5.16
C VAL A 13 -8.52 -29.19 4.58
N SER A 14 -9.27 -28.09 4.46
CA SER A 14 -8.68 -26.78 4.27
C SER A 14 -7.74 -26.53 5.46
N ILE A 15 -6.43 -26.61 5.23
CA ILE A 15 -5.45 -26.12 6.19
C ILE A 15 -5.67 -24.61 6.20
N GLY A 16 -6.42 -24.13 7.19
CA GLY A 16 -6.60 -22.69 7.37
C GLY A 16 -5.22 -22.05 7.56
N ALA A 17 -4.97 -20.97 6.83
CA ALA A 17 -3.80 -20.11 7.05
C ALA A 17 -3.74 -19.76 8.54
N SER A 18 -2.62 -20.06 9.22
CA SER A 18 -2.50 -19.84 10.66
C SER A 18 -2.40 -18.34 10.93
N THR A 19 -3.51 -17.74 11.30
CA THR A 19 -3.54 -16.34 11.75
C THR A 19 -2.87 -16.23 13.10
N ILE A 20 -2.01 -15.23 13.26
CA ILE A 20 -1.31 -14.95 14.50
C ILE A 20 -1.69 -13.56 15.02
N ASP A 21 -1.97 -13.46 16.32
CA ASP A 21 -2.12 -12.16 16.99
C ASP A 21 -0.73 -11.58 17.28
N VAL A 22 -0.53 -10.30 16.96
CA VAL A 22 0.76 -9.63 17.05
C VAL A 22 0.69 -8.54 18.14
N PRO A 23 1.31 -8.76 19.31
CA PRO A 23 1.40 -7.71 20.32
C PRO A 23 2.39 -6.63 19.88
N VAL A 24 1.87 -5.53 19.35
CA VAL A 24 2.68 -4.40 18.86
C VAL A 24 2.95 -3.41 19.98
N SER A 25 4.23 -3.13 20.21
CA SER A 25 4.71 -2.03 21.04
C SER A 25 4.93 -0.79 20.19
N VAL A 26 4.62 0.38 20.75
CA VAL A 26 4.79 1.66 20.04
C VAL A 26 5.66 2.63 20.83
N ARG A 27 6.47 3.39 20.10
CA ARG A 27 7.16 4.57 20.62
C ARG A 27 6.71 5.79 19.82
N LEU A 28 6.04 6.71 20.49
CA LEU A 28 5.47 7.90 19.86
C LEU A 28 6.56 8.89 19.40
N LEU A 29 6.28 9.56 18.30
CA LEU A 29 7.07 10.62 17.70
C LEU A 29 6.28 11.92 17.81
N SER A 30 6.80 12.88 18.56
CA SER A 30 6.16 14.18 18.80
C SER A 30 6.53 15.25 17.76
N SER A 31 7.64 15.07 17.05
CA SER A 31 8.11 15.93 15.96
C SER A 31 8.43 15.09 14.72
N PHE A 32 8.28 15.69 13.54
CA PHE A 32 8.66 15.07 12.28
C PHE A 32 10.12 15.38 11.92
N GLU A 33 10.52 16.65 12.00
CA GLU A 33 11.93 17.01 11.92
C GLU A 33 12.61 16.80 13.29
N VAL A 34 13.83 16.27 13.26
CA VAL A 34 14.57 15.92 14.47
C VAL A 34 15.05 17.20 15.17
N GLY A 35 14.65 17.38 16.43
CA GLY A 35 15.12 18.48 17.27
C GLY A 35 14.39 19.81 17.08
N THR A 36 13.33 19.85 16.26
CA THR A 36 12.50 21.04 16.07
C THR A 36 11.07 20.80 16.56
N SER A 37 10.33 21.89 16.80
CA SER A 37 8.89 21.86 17.07
C SER A 37 8.06 22.26 15.86
N GLU A 38 8.69 22.35 14.67
CA GLU A 38 8.00 22.69 13.44
C GLU A 38 6.93 21.63 13.14
N LYS A 39 5.78 22.09 12.67
CA LYS A 39 4.64 21.23 12.37
C LYS A 39 4.29 21.26 10.90
N ARG A 40 4.62 22.32 10.17
CA ARG A 40 4.25 22.47 8.77
C ARG A 40 5.44 22.17 7.85
N PHE A 41 5.21 21.25 6.92
CA PHE A 41 6.18 20.80 5.93
C PHE A 41 5.52 20.87 4.55
N GLY A 42 5.70 22.02 3.89
CA GLY A 42 4.99 22.35 2.66
C GLY A 42 3.47 22.45 2.87
N LYS A 43 2.74 21.57 2.18
CA LYS A 43 1.27 21.44 2.24
C LYS A 43 0.79 20.43 3.28
N LEU A 44 1.68 19.91 4.14
CA LEU A 44 1.33 18.94 5.17
C LEU A 44 1.64 19.49 6.56
N GLU A 45 0.75 19.22 7.52
CA GLU A 45 0.96 19.50 8.94
C GLU A 45 1.11 18.17 9.70
N PHE A 46 2.22 17.96 10.40
CA PHE A 46 2.49 16.75 11.15
C PHE A 46 1.63 16.65 12.42
N ILE A 47 0.78 15.64 12.47
CA ILE A 47 -0.10 15.39 13.62
C ILE A 47 0.64 14.58 14.68
N GLY A 48 1.26 13.48 14.24
CA GLY A 48 1.96 12.55 15.11
C GLY A 48 2.49 11.36 14.32
N GLY A 49 3.27 10.53 15.01
CA GLY A 49 3.74 9.29 14.43
C GLY A 49 4.13 8.30 15.50
N MET A 50 4.38 7.07 15.09
CA MET A 50 4.83 6.01 15.97
C MET A 50 5.86 5.14 15.27
N VAL A 51 6.86 4.73 16.04
CA VAL A 51 7.71 3.59 15.69
C VAL A 51 7.06 2.35 16.27
N MET A 52 6.81 1.36 15.43
CA MET A 52 6.15 0.10 15.80
C MET A 52 7.17 -1.02 15.90
N SER A 53 7.00 -1.91 16.87
CA SER A 53 7.81 -3.12 16.98
C SER A 53 7.00 -4.27 17.57
N ALA A 54 7.31 -5.49 17.15
CA ALA A 54 6.75 -6.71 17.71
C ALA A 54 7.84 -7.79 17.82
N PRO A 55 7.71 -8.74 18.76
CA PRO A 55 8.61 -9.90 18.82
C PRO A 55 8.36 -10.90 17.69
N GLU A 56 7.20 -10.82 17.03
CA GLU A 56 6.85 -11.67 15.89
C GLU A 56 7.72 -11.33 14.69
N LYS A 57 8.35 -12.34 14.09
CA LYS A 57 9.31 -12.17 13.00
C LYS A 57 8.67 -11.78 11.68
N LEU A 58 7.39 -12.09 11.50
CA LEU A 58 6.62 -11.69 10.32
C LEU A 58 6.18 -10.23 10.36
N PHE A 59 6.28 -9.55 11.52
CA PHE A 59 5.89 -8.15 11.62
C PHE A 59 6.98 -7.24 11.07
N GLY A 60 6.66 -6.52 10.01
CA GLY A 60 7.58 -5.73 9.19
C GLY A 60 7.14 -5.79 7.73
N ALA A 61 8.03 -5.46 6.78
CA ALA A 61 7.78 -5.74 5.36
C ALA A 61 6.52 -5.07 4.75
N ILE A 62 6.03 -3.96 5.31
CA ILE A 62 4.75 -3.38 4.86
C ILE A 62 4.93 -2.68 3.51
N SER A 63 4.34 -3.22 2.45
CA SER A 63 4.38 -2.59 1.11
C SER A 63 3.24 -1.60 0.88
N SER A 64 2.02 -1.93 1.32
CA SER A 64 0.87 -1.02 1.16
C SER A 64 -0.18 -1.19 2.26
N ILE A 65 -0.95 -0.13 2.52
CA ILE A 65 -1.96 -0.05 3.58
C ILE A 65 -3.21 0.68 3.10
N ARG A 66 -4.39 0.18 3.48
CA ARG A 66 -5.69 0.82 3.22
C ARG A 66 -6.57 0.78 4.47
N PHE A 67 -7.17 1.90 4.80
CA PHE A 67 -8.07 2.05 5.93
C PHE A 67 -9.51 1.78 5.53
N ARG A 68 -10.28 1.28 6.50
CA ARG A 68 -11.71 1.11 6.41
C ARG A 68 -12.41 2.47 6.52
N PRO A 69 -13.68 2.58 6.12
CA PRO A 69 -14.42 3.85 6.18
C PRO A 69 -14.53 4.50 7.57
N ASN A 70 -14.29 3.75 8.65
CA ASN A 70 -14.22 4.32 10.00
C ASN A 70 -12.92 5.09 10.29
N GLY A 71 -11.90 4.98 9.43
CA GLY A 71 -10.61 5.66 9.57
C GLY A 71 -9.70 5.06 10.66
N GLU A 72 -10.07 3.91 11.24
CA GLU A 72 -9.31 3.29 12.33
C GLU A 72 -8.83 1.88 11.99
N ASP A 73 -9.71 1.04 11.46
CA ASP A 73 -9.34 -0.30 11.03
C ASP A 73 -8.59 -0.22 9.70
N PHE A 74 -7.56 -1.06 9.52
CA PHE A 74 -6.80 -1.12 8.28
C PHE A 74 -6.56 -2.55 7.83
N VAL A 75 -6.28 -2.66 6.54
CA VAL A 75 -5.70 -3.83 5.88
C VAL A 75 -4.40 -3.38 5.26
N ALA A 76 -3.34 -4.14 5.44
CA ALA A 76 -2.06 -3.96 4.80
C ALA A 76 -1.60 -5.28 4.18
N VAL A 77 -0.71 -5.18 3.20
CA VAL A 77 0.00 -6.32 2.61
C VAL A 77 1.47 -6.22 2.96
N LEU A 78 2.07 -7.38 3.21
CA LEU A 78 3.50 -7.51 3.43
C LEU A 78 4.14 -8.13 2.20
N ASP A 79 5.35 -7.69 1.84
CA ASP A 79 6.15 -8.24 0.73
C ASP A 79 6.38 -9.76 0.88
N THR A 80 6.21 -10.29 2.09
CA THR A 80 6.36 -11.71 2.42
C THR A 80 5.15 -12.56 2.05
N GLY A 81 4.09 -11.97 1.48
CA GLY A 81 2.87 -12.69 1.11
C GLY A 81 1.90 -12.89 2.27
N HIS A 82 1.80 -11.88 3.14
CA HIS A 82 0.90 -11.89 4.28
C HIS A 82 -0.02 -10.68 4.29
N TRP A 83 -1.22 -10.88 4.82
CA TRP A 83 -2.09 -9.81 5.28
C TRP A 83 -1.62 -9.34 6.66
N LEU A 84 -1.60 -8.03 6.88
CA LEU A 84 -1.55 -7.42 8.21
C LEU A 84 -2.83 -6.61 8.41
N THR A 85 -3.65 -7.01 9.37
CA THR A 85 -4.85 -6.25 9.76
C THR A 85 -4.71 -5.71 11.16
N GLY A 86 -5.35 -4.59 11.47
CA GLY A 86 -5.41 -4.08 12.83
C GLY A 86 -6.22 -2.80 12.91
N ARG A 87 -6.11 -2.11 14.04
CA ARG A 87 -6.78 -0.85 14.30
C ARG A 87 -5.83 0.15 14.93
N VAL A 88 -5.76 1.36 14.38
CA VAL A 88 -5.01 2.44 15.01
C VAL A 88 -5.78 3.00 16.21
N LEU A 89 -5.05 3.45 17.22
CA LEU A 89 -5.58 4.16 18.37
C LEU A 89 -5.19 5.64 18.27
N HIS A 90 -6.08 6.53 18.70
CA HIS A 90 -5.81 7.96 18.79
C HIS A 90 -5.84 8.44 20.25
N ASP A 91 -5.03 9.45 20.57
CA ASP A 91 -5.09 10.13 21.86
C ASP A 91 -6.27 11.12 21.92
N ALA A 92 -6.45 11.79 23.06
CA ALA A 92 -7.53 12.78 23.25
C ALA A 92 -7.44 14.00 22.31
N ARG A 93 -6.31 14.20 21.63
CA ARG A 93 -6.11 15.26 20.63
C ARG A 93 -6.28 14.76 19.20
N GLY A 94 -6.62 13.48 19.02
CA GLY A 94 -6.81 12.87 17.70
C GLY A 94 -5.51 12.60 16.96
N ALA A 95 -4.40 12.35 17.67
CA ALA A 95 -3.13 11.91 17.11
C ALA A 95 -2.88 10.43 17.39
N LEU A 96 -2.19 9.72 16.48
CA LEU A 96 -1.79 8.32 16.69
C LEU A 96 -1.17 8.07 18.08
N SER A 97 -1.67 7.05 18.77
CA SER A 97 -1.27 6.69 20.13
C SER A 97 -0.95 5.20 20.31
N GLY A 98 -1.33 4.35 19.36
CA GLY A 98 -1.02 2.93 19.40
C GLY A 98 -1.69 2.11 18.30
N LEU A 99 -1.52 0.79 18.41
CA LEU A 99 -2.11 -0.21 17.53
C LEU A 99 -2.82 -1.27 18.39
N ALA A 100 -4.00 -1.70 17.96
CA ALA A 100 -4.77 -2.76 18.59
C ALA A 100 -5.17 -3.82 17.56
N ASP A 101 -5.46 -5.02 18.07
CA ASP A 101 -6.03 -6.12 17.27
C ASP A 101 -5.20 -6.48 16.03
N ALA A 102 -3.88 -6.27 16.12
CA ALA A 102 -2.96 -6.54 15.02
C ALA A 102 -2.85 -8.05 14.79
N ARG A 103 -3.07 -8.47 13.54
CA ARG A 103 -3.04 -9.87 13.13
C ARG A 103 -2.31 -10.02 11.82
N ILE A 104 -1.51 -11.07 11.71
CA ILE A 104 -0.87 -11.48 10.48
C ILE A 104 -1.48 -12.79 10.00
N THR A 105 -1.86 -12.86 8.73
CA THR A 105 -2.43 -14.06 8.11
C THR A 105 -1.77 -14.32 6.77
N PRO A 106 -1.26 -15.54 6.50
CA PRO A 106 -0.76 -15.90 5.18
C PRO A 106 -1.79 -15.70 4.07
N MET A 107 -1.35 -15.20 2.92
CA MET A 107 -2.20 -15.08 1.74
C MET A 107 -2.28 -16.43 1.02
N LEU A 108 -3.46 -16.75 0.49
CA LEU A 108 -3.66 -17.95 -0.34
C LEU A 108 -3.52 -17.61 -1.82
N ASP A 109 -2.90 -18.49 -2.61
CA ASP A 109 -2.86 -18.38 -4.07
C ASP A 109 -4.17 -18.83 -4.74
N MET A 110 -4.21 -18.77 -6.07
CA MET A 110 -5.34 -19.26 -6.89
C MET A 110 -5.71 -20.74 -6.67
N SER A 111 -4.79 -21.53 -6.12
CA SER A 111 -5.03 -22.93 -5.77
C SER A 111 -5.53 -23.11 -4.33
N GLY A 112 -5.66 -22.03 -3.55
CA GLY A 112 -6.09 -22.05 -2.16
C GLY A 112 -5.02 -22.55 -1.20
N ARG A 113 -3.74 -22.42 -1.57
CA ARG A 113 -2.61 -22.83 -0.75
C ARG A 113 -1.76 -21.62 -0.42
N GLU A 114 -1.10 -21.67 0.73
CA GLU A 114 0.03 -20.80 1.03
C GLU A 114 1.20 -21.18 0.12
N PRO A 115 1.73 -20.26 -0.72
CA PRO A 115 2.80 -20.60 -1.63
C PRO A 115 4.11 -20.92 -0.91
N PRO A 116 4.89 -21.90 -1.38
CA PRO A 116 6.11 -22.33 -0.71
C PRO A 116 7.28 -21.36 -0.85
N ARG A 117 7.14 -20.29 -1.67
CA ARG A 117 8.20 -19.34 -1.99
C ARG A 117 7.67 -17.92 -1.89
N LYS A 118 8.39 -17.05 -1.17
CA LYS A 118 8.12 -15.60 -1.06
C LYS A 118 7.82 -14.97 -2.42
N MET A 119 8.69 -15.22 -3.41
CA MET A 119 8.62 -14.67 -4.77
C MET A 119 7.31 -14.97 -5.53
N GLU A 120 6.45 -15.87 -5.05
CA GLU A 120 5.13 -16.13 -5.63
C GLU A 120 4.04 -15.19 -5.07
N MET A 121 4.31 -14.55 -3.94
CA MET A 121 3.41 -13.68 -3.17
C MET A 121 4.08 -12.36 -2.75
N ASP A 122 5.04 -11.87 -3.54
CA ASP A 122 5.68 -10.55 -3.39
C ASP A 122 4.62 -9.47 -3.62
N ALA A 123 3.90 -9.09 -2.56
CA ALA A 123 2.70 -8.27 -2.62
C ALA A 123 3.07 -6.81 -2.40
N GLU A 124 2.76 -5.95 -3.37
CA GLU A 124 3.22 -4.56 -3.37
C GLU A 124 2.09 -3.57 -3.12
N GLY A 125 1.11 -3.53 -4.02
CA GLY A 125 0.01 -2.57 -3.96
C GLY A 125 -1.28 -3.19 -3.44
N LEU A 126 -2.09 -2.39 -2.74
CA LEU A 126 -3.36 -2.80 -2.15
C LEU A 126 -4.48 -1.82 -2.50
N ALA A 127 -5.69 -2.29 -2.81
CA ALA A 127 -6.86 -1.43 -2.89
C ALA A 127 -8.13 -2.12 -2.39
N LEU A 128 -9.06 -1.33 -1.83
CA LEU A 128 -10.36 -1.79 -1.33
C LEU A 128 -11.48 -1.15 -2.16
N ARG A 129 -12.39 -1.95 -2.72
CA ARG A 129 -13.57 -1.45 -3.43
C ARG A 129 -14.68 -2.50 -3.49
N ASP A 130 -15.90 -2.11 -3.15
CA ASP A 130 -17.14 -2.90 -3.34
C ASP A 130 -17.04 -4.36 -2.87
N GLY A 131 -16.60 -4.55 -1.63
CA GLY A 131 -16.46 -5.88 -1.02
C GLY A 131 -15.39 -6.74 -1.69
N ARG A 132 -14.36 -6.11 -2.24
CA ARG A 132 -13.18 -6.76 -2.81
C ARG A 132 -11.90 -6.10 -2.34
N VAL A 133 -10.86 -6.93 -2.20
CA VAL A 133 -9.48 -6.51 -2.03
C VAL A 133 -8.73 -6.79 -3.33
N PHE A 134 -8.02 -5.80 -3.86
CA PHE A 134 -7.15 -5.94 -5.03
C PHE A 134 -5.71 -5.89 -4.55
N VAL A 135 -4.89 -6.85 -4.99
CA VAL A 135 -3.47 -6.88 -4.63
C VAL A 135 -2.63 -7.04 -5.89
N SER A 136 -1.69 -6.13 -6.11
CA SER A 136 -0.66 -6.28 -7.13
C SER A 136 0.54 -7.06 -6.57
N TYR A 137 1.17 -7.84 -7.45
CA TYR A 137 2.35 -8.62 -7.08
C TYR A 137 3.53 -8.31 -7.99
N GLU A 138 4.72 -8.25 -7.41
CA GLU A 138 5.98 -8.28 -8.12
C GLU A 138 6.35 -9.72 -8.52
N GLN A 139 7.38 -9.89 -9.37
CA GLN A 139 7.96 -11.16 -9.84
C GLN A 139 7.06 -11.94 -10.80
N ARG A 140 5.83 -12.22 -10.37
CA ARG A 140 4.72 -12.75 -11.17
C ARG A 140 3.65 -11.67 -11.29
N HIS A 141 3.97 -10.65 -12.10
CA HIS A 141 3.12 -9.47 -12.32
C HIS A 141 1.67 -9.86 -12.62
N ARG A 142 0.80 -9.52 -11.67
CA ARG A 142 -0.64 -9.74 -11.73
C ARG A 142 -1.32 -8.84 -10.72
N ILE A 143 -2.63 -8.72 -10.86
CA ILE A 143 -3.50 -8.14 -9.83
C ILE A 143 -4.54 -9.22 -9.48
N ASP A 144 -4.42 -9.82 -8.31
CA ASP A 144 -5.39 -10.80 -7.82
C ASP A 144 -6.52 -10.08 -7.06
N ILE A 145 -7.74 -10.62 -7.12
CA ILE A 145 -8.93 -10.07 -6.48
C ILE A 145 -9.39 -11.03 -5.39
N TYR A 146 -9.41 -10.60 -4.13
CA TYR A 146 -9.91 -11.37 -2.99
C TYR A 146 -11.30 -10.87 -2.54
N PRO A 147 -12.12 -11.71 -1.89
CA PRO A 147 -13.37 -11.27 -1.28
C PRO A 147 -13.11 -10.40 -0.06
N ASP A 148 -13.97 -9.41 0.17
CA ASP A 148 -13.95 -8.60 1.39
C ASP A 148 -15.38 -8.43 1.94
N PRO A 149 -15.68 -8.95 3.15
CA PRO A 149 -14.79 -9.70 4.04
C PRO A 149 -14.45 -11.10 3.50
N GLY A 150 -13.42 -11.73 4.07
CA GLY A 150 -13.09 -13.14 3.84
C GLY A 150 -11.75 -13.40 3.15
N PHE A 151 -11.02 -12.37 2.72
CA PHE A 151 -9.71 -12.50 2.07
C PHE A 151 -8.70 -13.34 2.87
N ALA A 152 -8.76 -13.28 4.20
CA ALA A 152 -7.83 -13.99 5.10
C ALA A 152 -7.90 -15.53 4.98
N THR A 153 -9.00 -16.09 4.48
CA THR A 153 -9.20 -17.53 4.36
C THR A 153 -9.61 -17.96 2.95
N ALA A 154 -9.63 -17.03 2.01
CA ALA A 154 -10.05 -17.26 0.64
C ALA A 154 -8.88 -17.19 -0.32
N LYS A 155 -8.92 -18.06 -1.34
CA LYS A 155 -8.16 -17.83 -2.57
C LYS A 155 -8.70 -16.61 -3.32
N PRO A 156 -7.94 -16.03 -4.27
CA PRO A 156 -8.50 -15.01 -5.13
C PRO A 156 -9.72 -15.55 -5.93
N LEU A 157 -10.68 -14.65 -6.11
CA LEU A 157 -11.87 -14.84 -6.92
C LEU A 157 -11.55 -14.79 -8.41
N ASP A 158 -10.67 -13.87 -8.80
CA ASP A 158 -10.33 -13.60 -10.20
C ASP A 158 -9.03 -12.77 -10.29
N ARG A 159 -8.64 -12.41 -11.51
CA ARG A 159 -7.50 -11.54 -11.84
C ARG A 159 -7.92 -10.37 -12.70
N LEU A 160 -7.40 -9.19 -12.37
CA LEU A 160 -7.60 -7.99 -13.16
C LEU A 160 -6.44 -7.80 -14.16
N PRO A 161 -6.71 -7.59 -15.46
CA PRO A 161 -5.66 -7.22 -16.41
C PRO A 161 -5.06 -5.84 -16.10
N TYR A 162 -3.74 -5.75 -15.96
CA TYR A 162 -3.02 -4.51 -15.62
C TYR A 162 -2.64 -3.62 -16.81
N LEU A 163 -2.97 -4.04 -18.04
CA LEU A 163 -2.84 -3.30 -19.32
C LEU A 163 -1.43 -2.86 -19.76
N ILE A 164 -0.42 -2.90 -18.90
CA ILE A 164 0.98 -2.68 -19.24
C ILE A 164 1.58 -3.98 -19.80
N PRO A 165 2.39 -3.97 -20.88
CA PRO A 165 3.03 -5.20 -21.38
C PRO A 165 3.99 -5.80 -20.35
N SER A 166 3.88 -7.11 -20.07
CA SER A 166 4.70 -7.78 -19.04
C SER A 166 6.22 -7.70 -19.29
N ASN A 167 6.63 -7.60 -20.56
CA ASN A 167 8.03 -7.49 -20.96
C ASN A 167 8.62 -6.07 -20.75
N GLU A 168 7.77 -5.09 -20.47
CA GLU A 168 8.20 -3.73 -20.10
C GLU A 168 8.34 -3.57 -18.58
N LEU A 169 7.72 -4.46 -17.80
CA LEU A 169 7.85 -4.48 -16.35
C LEU A 169 9.19 -5.08 -15.95
N ARG A 170 9.96 -4.31 -15.19
CA ARG A 170 11.21 -4.78 -14.58
C ARG A 170 10.90 -5.72 -13.43
N HIS A 171 11.85 -6.61 -13.17
CA HIS A 171 11.74 -7.63 -12.12
C HIS A 171 11.68 -7.06 -10.70
N ASN A 172 12.32 -5.91 -10.48
CA ASN A 172 12.41 -5.17 -9.22
C ASN A 172 12.00 -3.70 -9.47
N GLY A 173 10.78 -3.53 -9.96
CA GLY A 173 10.14 -2.25 -10.25
C GLY A 173 8.80 -2.41 -10.93
N GLY A 174 8.01 -3.35 -10.40
CA GLY A 174 6.73 -3.82 -10.90
C GLY A 174 5.58 -2.84 -10.69
N LEU A 175 4.44 -3.34 -10.20
CA LEU A 175 3.19 -2.59 -10.05
C LEU A 175 3.00 -2.18 -8.57
N GLU A 176 3.61 -1.08 -8.17
CA GLU A 176 3.68 -0.63 -6.78
C GLU A 176 2.41 0.07 -6.32
N ALA A 177 2.10 1.23 -6.94
CA ALA A 177 0.94 2.00 -6.55
C ALA A 177 -0.32 1.42 -7.19
N LEU A 178 -1.28 0.98 -6.36
CA LEU A 178 -2.59 0.50 -6.78
C LEU A 178 -3.68 1.25 -6.01
N ALA A 179 -4.43 2.12 -6.67
CA ALA A 179 -5.38 3.00 -6.01
C ALA A 179 -6.74 3.04 -6.71
N VAL A 180 -7.82 3.14 -5.93
CA VAL A 180 -9.19 3.29 -6.43
C VAL A 180 -9.56 4.77 -6.42
N SER A 181 -9.94 5.29 -7.58
CA SER A 181 -10.43 6.68 -7.68
C SER A 181 -11.83 6.84 -7.07
N PRO A 182 -12.20 8.05 -6.59
CA PRO A 182 -13.57 8.32 -6.15
C PRO A 182 -14.57 8.11 -7.29
N ALA A 183 -15.78 7.64 -6.95
CA ALA A 183 -16.83 7.34 -7.92
C ALA A 183 -17.34 8.59 -8.67
N ASP A 184 -17.25 9.76 -8.05
CA ASP A 184 -17.63 11.07 -8.59
C ASP A 184 -16.46 11.79 -9.29
N SER A 185 -15.26 11.22 -9.29
CA SER A 185 -14.11 11.74 -10.02
C SER A 185 -14.23 11.49 -11.53
N PRO A 186 -13.40 12.15 -12.37
CA PRO A 186 -13.34 11.88 -13.81
C PRO A 186 -12.98 10.43 -14.19
N LEU A 187 -12.43 9.65 -13.24
CA LEU A 187 -12.08 8.24 -13.39
C LEU A 187 -13.19 7.29 -12.91
N ALA A 188 -14.25 7.81 -12.27
CA ALA A 188 -15.50 7.12 -11.96
C ALA A 188 -15.33 5.76 -11.24
N GLY A 189 -14.50 5.70 -10.19
CA GLY A 189 -14.30 4.46 -9.43
C GLY A 189 -13.27 3.49 -10.03
N ALA A 190 -12.57 3.90 -11.11
CA ALA A 190 -11.55 3.07 -11.74
C ALA A 190 -10.36 2.81 -10.81
N LEU A 191 -9.80 1.61 -10.93
CA LEU A 191 -8.47 1.29 -10.42
C LEU A 191 -7.41 1.91 -11.32
N VAL A 192 -6.42 2.54 -10.70
CA VAL A 192 -5.22 3.08 -11.34
C VAL A 192 -4.01 2.36 -10.79
N VAL A 193 -3.10 2.00 -11.68
CA VAL A 193 -1.80 1.41 -11.33
C VAL A 193 -0.66 2.27 -11.88
N VAL A 194 0.43 2.41 -11.12
CA VAL A 194 1.67 3.08 -11.53
C VAL A 194 2.85 2.17 -11.19
N ALA A 195 3.77 2.00 -12.13
CA ALA A 195 4.96 1.18 -11.93
C ALA A 195 6.06 1.92 -11.15
N GLU A 196 6.91 1.19 -10.42
CA GLU A 196 8.01 1.77 -9.61
C GLU A 196 9.03 2.51 -10.50
N LYS A 197 9.59 1.76 -11.46
CA LYS A 197 10.81 2.09 -12.24
C LYS A 197 10.68 1.71 -13.71
N SER A 198 9.60 1.04 -14.08
CA SER A 198 9.36 0.60 -15.45
C SER A 198 8.95 1.82 -16.27
N ILE A 199 9.78 2.17 -17.26
CA ILE A 199 9.67 3.41 -18.03
C ILE A 199 9.39 3.12 -19.51
N ASP A 200 8.68 4.05 -20.15
CA ASP A 200 8.52 4.10 -21.60
C ASP A 200 9.80 4.57 -22.32
N THR A 201 9.74 4.70 -23.65
CA THR A 201 10.87 5.14 -24.47
C THR A 201 11.29 6.59 -24.23
N ASP A 202 10.40 7.41 -23.68
CA ASP A 202 10.63 8.81 -23.36
C ASP A 202 11.10 9.01 -21.91
N GLY A 203 11.21 7.92 -21.14
CA GLY A 203 11.69 7.90 -19.76
C GLY A 203 10.60 8.14 -18.70
N ASN A 204 9.32 8.12 -19.07
CA ASN A 204 8.20 8.28 -18.13
C ASN A 204 7.80 6.93 -17.53
N LEU A 205 7.34 6.92 -16.28
CA LEU A 205 6.84 5.71 -15.62
C LEU A 205 5.56 5.21 -16.30
N LEU A 206 5.49 3.90 -16.49
CA LEU A 206 4.34 3.22 -17.05
C LEU A 206 3.18 3.21 -16.05
N ALA A 207 1.99 3.58 -16.52
CA ALA A 207 0.79 3.59 -15.69
C ALA A 207 -0.46 3.19 -16.50
N ALA A 208 -1.51 2.76 -15.82
CA ALA A 208 -2.75 2.39 -16.47
C ALA A 208 -3.99 2.66 -15.63
N ILE A 209 -5.06 3.05 -16.32
CA ILE A 209 -6.43 3.09 -15.81
C ILE A 209 -7.05 1.75 -16.21
N LEU A 210 -7.33 0.88 -15.24
CA LEU A 210 -7.62 -0.53 -15.51
C LEU A 210 -9.07 -0.78 -15.95
N GLU A 211 -9.97 0.11 -15.56
CA GLU A 211 -11.41 -0.03 -15.70
C GLU A 211 -12.10 1.32 -15.94
N GLY A 212 -13.41 1.30 -16.16
CA GLY A 212 -14.21 2.50 -16.30
C GLY A 212 -14.06 3.21 -17.66
N PRO A 213 -14.66 4.42 -17.79
CA PRO A 213 -14.80 5.11 -19.07
C PRO A 213 -13.48 5.62 -19.65
N ARG A 214 -12.45 5.77 -18.81
CA ARG A 214 -11.10 6.20 -19.21
C ARG A 214 -10.10 5.04 -19.25
N LYS A 215 -10.55 3.79 -19.32
CA LYS A 215 -9.66 2.62 -19.38
C LYS A 215 -8.60 2.78 -20.48
N GLY A 216 -7.34 2.57 -20.14
CA GLY A 216 -6.20 2.70 -21.05
C GLY A 216 -4.91 3.04 -20.32
N THR A 217 -3.79 2.98 -21.05
CA THR A 217 -2.47 3.33 -20.52
C THR A 217 -2.24 4.83 -20.56
N PHE A 218 -1.45 5.32 -19.61
CA PHE A 218 -0.93 6.69 -19.54
C PHE A 218 0.48 6.62 -18.95
N ALA A 219 1.17 7.75 -18.85
CA ALA A 219 2.50 7.81 -18.25
C ALA A 219 2.57 8.85 -17.14
N VAL A 220 3.46 8.63 -16.18
CA VAL A 220 3.78 9.59 -15.11
C VAL A 220 5.20 10.08 -15.33
N THR A 221 5.42 11.39 -15.31
CA THR A 221 6.76 11.97 -15.41
C THR A 221 7.64 11.41 -14.29
N HIS A 222 8.77 10.82 -14.69
CA HIS A 222 9.74 10.21 -13.77
C HIS A 222 10.79 11.23 -13.35
N HIS A 223 11.06 11.33 -12.05
CA HIS A 223 12.18 12.09 -11.52
C HIS A 223 13.24 11.11 -10.99
N PRO A 224 14.39 10.94 -11.66
CA PRO A 224 15.32 9.81 -11.41
C PRO A 224 15.84 9.62 -9.99
N SER A 225 15.69 10.60 -9.10
CA SER A 225 16.07 10.48 -7.69
C SER A 225 15.01 9.78 -6.83
N PHE A 226 13.80 9.55 -7.35
CA PHE A 226 12.67 9.03 -6.58
C PHE A 226 11.88 7.99 -7.38
N ASP A 227 11.58 6.90 -6.70
CA ASP A 227 10.84 5.74 -7.18
C ASP A 227 9.42 5.75 -6.57
N VAL A 228 8.38 5.37 -7.32
CA VAL A 228 6.99 5.34 -6.81
C VAL A 228 6.78 4.09 -5.95
N THR A 229 6.24 4.25 -4.75
CA THR A 229 6.03 3.13 -3.83
C THR A 229 4.55 2.85 -3.51
N ASP A 230 3.72 3.88 -3.39
CA ASP A 230 2.26 3.69 -3.27
C ASP A 230 1.51 4.96 -3.71
N GLY A 231 0.19 4.90 -3.74
CA GLY A 231 -0.66 6.04 -4.03
C GLY A 231 -2.06 5.92 -3.46
N ALA A 232 -2.69 7.06 -3.22
CA ALA A 232 -4.04 7.15 -2.69
C ALA A 232 -4.77 8.35 -3.29
N PHE A 233 -6.06 8.22 -3.54
CA PHE A 233 -6.85 9.33 -4.06
C PHE A 233 -7.37 10.23 -2.94
N LEU A 234 -7.27 11.53 -3.17
CA LEU A 234 -7.98 12.54 -2.39
C LEU A 234 -9.48 12.50 -2.69
N PRO A 235 -10.33 12.97 -1.76
CA PRO A 235 -11.78 13.05 -1.99
C PRO A 235 -12.19 13.89 -3.21
N ASN A 236 -11.35 14.84 -3.64
CA ASN A 236 -11.61 15.65 -4.83
C ASN A 236 -11.22 14.96 -6.16
N GLY A 237 -10.72 13.72 -6.10
CA GLY A 237 -10.34 12.93 -7.26
C GLY A 237 -8.89 13.08 -7.72
N ASP A 238 -8.07 13.89 -7.03
CA ASP A 238 -6.64 13.97 -7.32
C ASP A 238 -5.89 12.76 -6.73
N LEU A 239 -4.88 12.27 -7.44
CA LEU A 239 -4.04 11.16 -7.01
C LEU A 239 -2.84 11.71 -6.24
N LEU A 240 -2.61 11.21 -5.03
CA LEU A 240 -1.34 11.33 -4.35
C LEU A 240 -0.45 10.15 -4.72
N LEU A 241 0.80 10.42 -5.09
CA LEU A 241 1.85 9.42 -5.20
C LEU A 241 2.84 9.61 -4.07
N LEU A 242 3.09 8.54 -3.33
CA LEU A 242 4.23 8.42 -2.43
C LEU A 242 5.42 7.94 -3.25
N GLU A 243 6.54 8.61 -3.05
CA GLU A 243 7.78 8.25 -3.70
C GLU A 243 8.92 8.22 -2.70
N ARG A 244 9.86 7.31 -2.94
CA ARG A 244 10.99 7.05 -2.07
C ARG A 244 12.30 7.22 -2.80
N ARG A 245 13.31 7.67 -2.06
CA ARG A 245 14.71 7.63 -2.46
C ARG A 245 15.47 6.79 -1.45
N PHE A 246 16.22 5.81 -1.96
CA PHE A 246 17.12 5.02 -1.13
C PHE A 246 18.41 4.70 -1.88
N ASN A 247 19.48 5.44 -1.59
CA ASN A 247 20.80 5.11 -2.11
C ASN A 247 21.91 5.60 -1.18
N PHE A 248 23.12 5.04 -1.33
CA PHE A 248 24.27 5.36 -0.47
C PHE A 248 24.75 6.82 -0.58
N ALA A 249 24.55 7.47 -1.72
CA ALA A 249 25.06 8.82 -1.97
C ALA A 249 24.16 9.92 -1.37
N GLU A 250 22.85 9.74 -1.47
CA GLU A 250 21.83 10.73 -1.07
C GLU A 250 21.09 10.34 0.22
N GLY A 251 21.24 9.09 0.67
CA GLY A 251 20.55 8.55 1.84
C GLY A 251 19.07 8.26 1.58
N VAL A 252 18.29 8.30 2.65
CA VAL A 252 16.84 8.09 2.63
C VAL A 252 16.15 9.41 2.31
N GLY A 253 15.13 9.35 1.45
CA GLY A 253 14.22 10.44 1.18
C GLY A 253 12.82 9.93 0.89
N MET A 254 11.83 10.78 1.11
CA MET A 254 10.46 10.57 0.65
C MET A 254 9.91 11.86 0.04
N ARG A 255 8.94 11.70 -0.86
CA ARG A 255 8.22 12.80 -1.47
C ARG A 255 6.77 12.41 -1.68
N ILE A 256 5.86 13.38 -1.58
CA ILE A 256 4.46 13.20 -1.96
C ILE A 256 4.14 14.16 -3.09
N ARG A 257 3.74 13.62 -4.23
CA ARG A 257 3.26 14.40 -5.39
C ARG A 257 1.75 14.32 -5.50
N ARG A 258 1.12 15.44 -5.86
CA ARG A 258 -0.31 15.53 -6.18
C ARG A 258 -0.50 15.67 -7.68
N ILE A 259 -1.02 14.61 -8.30
CA ILE A 259 -1.41 14.57 -9.70
C ILE A 259 -2.90 14.91 -9.81
N ARG A 260 -3.21 15.86 -10.69
CA ARG A 260 -4.61 16.25 -10.93
C ARG A 260 -5.38 15.12 -11.58
N GLY A 261 -6.47 14.67 -10.96
CA GLY A 261 -7.27 13.55 -11.47
C GLY A 261 -7.90 13.81 -12.84
N ALA A 262 -8.19 15.08 -13.14
CA ALA A 262 -8.73 15.51 -14.43
C ALA A 262 -7.78 15.24 -15.60
N ASP A 263 -6.47 15.28 -15.34
CA ASP A 263 -5.41 15.12 -16.34
C ASP A 263 -5.08 13.63 -16.60
N ILE A 264 -5.48 12.74 -15.69
CA ILE A 264 -5.33 11.29 -15.84
C ILE A 264 -6.33 10.77 -16.88
N ARG A 265 -5.83 10.43 -18.07
CA ARG A 265 -6.59 9.89 -19.21
C ARG A 265 -5.66 9.10 -20.14
N PRO A 266 -6.21 8.21 -21.00
CA PRO A 266 -5.40 7.45 -21.94
C PRO A 266 -4.49 8.33 -22.79
N GLY A 267 -3.22 7.93 -22.91
CA GLY A 267 -2.19 8.60 -23.71
C GLY A 267 -1.65 9.91 -23.11
N ALA A 268 -2.08 10.32 -21.92
CA ALA A 268 -1.49 11.48 -21.25
C ALA A 268 -0.16 11.13 -20.61
N VAL A 269 0.75 12.10 -20.56
CA VAL A 269 1.86 12.12 -19.62
C VAL A 269 1.49 13.14 -18.54
N VAL A 270 1.39 12.69 -17.29
CA VAL A 270 1.00 13.52 -16.15
C VAL A 270 2.19 13.84 -15.26
N ASP A 271 2.13 14.98 -14.59
CA ASP A 271 3.06 15.38 -13.53
C ASP A 271 2.25 16.07 -12.41
N GLY A 272 2.89 16.34 -11.28
CA GLY A 272 2.20 16.81 -10.08
C GLY A 272 3.00 17.78 -9.23
N GLU A 273 2.28 18.58 -8.45
CA GLU A 273 2.87 19.45 -7.43
C GLU A 273 3.48 18.59 -6.31
N ILE A 274 4.67 18.96 -5.85
CA ILE A 274 5.28 18.37 -4.65
C ILE A 274 4.61 18.98 -3.41
N LEU A 275 3.89 18.17 -2.64
CA LEU A 275 3.22 18.60 -1.41
C LEU A 275 4.21 18.69 -0.23
N MET A 276 5.12 17.73 -0.15
CA MET A 276 6.16 17.62 0.85
C MET A 276 7.33 16.80 0.29
N GLU A 277 8.55 17.19 0.64
CA GLU A 277 9.76 16.38 0.48
C GLU A 277 10.49 16.33 1.83
N ALA A 278 10.98 15.15 2.20
CA ALA A 278 11.71 14.93 3.44
C ALA A 278 12.94 14.05 3.18
N GLY A 279 14.02 14.32 3.90
CA GLY A 279 15.28 13.58 3.85
C GLY A 279 15.77 13.12 5.22
N MET A 280 17.09 12.92 5.34
CA MET A 280 17.75 12.37 6.55
C MET A 280 17.53 13.17 7.85
N ALA A 281 17.09 14.43 7.79
CA ALA A 281 16.81 15.25 8.97
C ALA A 281 15.43 14.95 9.62
N TYR A 282 14.62 14.13 8.96
CA TYR A 282 13.23 13.86 9.37
C TYR A 282 13.07 12.43 9.88
N GLN A 283 11.96 12.17 10.59
CA GLN A 283 11.56 10.86 11.07
C GLN A 283 11.01 9.99 9.92
N ILE A 284 11.87 9.72 8.94
CA ILE A 284 11.54 8.90 7.77
C ILE A 284 12.41 7.64 7.70
N ASP A 285 12.01 6.70 6.85
CA ASP A 285 12.70 5.44 6.58
C ASP A 285 12.32 4.95 5.17
N ASN A 286 12.30 3.64 4.92
CA ASN A 286 11.79 3.04 3.67
C ASN A 286 10.27 3.23 3.52
N MET A 287 9.82 4.45 3.22
CA MET A 287 8.38 4.76 3.10
C MET A 287 7.77 4.04 1.90
N GLU A 288 6.87 3.09 2.16
CA GLU A 288 6.29 2.22 1.13
C GLU A 288 4.78 2.43 1.00
N GLY A 289 4.01 2.43 2.09
CA GLY A 289 2.55 2.51 2.02
C GLY A 289 1.98 3.88 2.35
N MET A 290 0.86 4.25 1.73
CA MET A 290 0.12 5.48 2.04
C MET A 290 -1.39 5.31 1.86
N ASP A 291 -2.19 5.90 2.75
CA ASP A 291 -3.63 6.08 2.52
C ASP A 291 -4.12 7.47 2.95
N VAL A 292 -5.29 7.84 2.43
CA VAL A 292 -6.00 9.07 2.76
C VAL A 292 -7.24 8.74 3.59
N VAL A 293 -7.29 9.27 4.82
CA VAL A 293 -8.42 9.08 5.74
C VAL A 293 -9.04 10.40 6.13
N LYS A 294 -10.27 10.33 6.64
CA LYS A 294 -10.93 11.49 7.24
C LYS A 294 -10.59 11.55 8.72
N GLY A 295 -9.94 12.63 9.15
CA GLY A 295 -9.62 12.86 10.55
C GLY A 295 -10.87 13.12 11.40
N PRO A 296 -10.74 13.04 12.74
CA PRO A 296 -11.86 13.28 13.66
C PRO A 296 -12.48 14.69 13.55
N ASP A 297 -11.68 15.68 13.14
CA ASP A 297 -12.09 17.06 12.86
C ASP A 297 -12.69 17.24 11.44
N GLY A 298 -12.84 16.15 10.69
CA GLY A 298 -13.29 16.15 9.30
C GLY A 298 -12.22 16.54 8.28
N SER A 299 -10.99 16.80 8.71
CA SER A 299 -9.88 17.11 7.80
C SER A 299 -9.43 15.89 6.99
N THR A 300 -8.75 16.14 5.88
CA THR A 300 -8.05 15.09 5.13
C THR A 300 -6.73 14.78 5.82
N ARG A 301 -6.57 13.54 6.28
CA ARG A 301 -5.35 13.02 6.89
C ARG A 301 -4.67 12.05 5.92
N LEU A 302 -3.34 12.08 5.88
CA LEU A 302 -2.51 11.12 5.18
C LEU A 302 -1.86 10.25 6.23
N ILE A 303 -2.00 8.93 6.11
CA ILE A 303 -1.26 7.96 6.91
C ILE A 303 -0.21 7.33 6.01
N ILE A 304 1.04 7.35 6.47
CA ILE A 304 2.19 6.87 5.70
C ILE A 304 2.93 5.85 6.56
N VAL A 305 3.27 4.71 5.97
CA VAL A 305 3.97 3.63 6.65
C VAL A 305 5.30 3.32 5.97
N SER A 306 6.28 2.93 6.76
CA SER A 306 7.53 2.41 6.22
C SER A 306 7.62 0.90 6.35
N ASP A 307 8.35 0.35 5.40
CA ASP A 307 8.92 -0.97 5.44
C ASP A 307 10.26 -0.96 6.20
N ASP A 308 10.57 -2.03 6.92
CA ASP A 308 11.85 -2.24 7.55
C ASP A 308 12.78 -3.19 6.76
N ASN A 309 12.34 -3.75 5.63
CA ASN A 309 12.95 -4.88 4.90
C ASN A 309 13.39 -6.04 5.81
N HIS A 310 12.78 -6.19 6.99
CA HIS A 310 13.29 -7.02 8.10
C HIS A 310 14.77 -6.77 8.45
N SER A 311 15.25 -5.54 8.26
CA SER A 311 16.60 -5.04 8.52
C SER A 311 16.66 -4.31 9.86
N PHE A 312 17.68 -4.60 10.67
CA PHE A 312 17.91 -3.91 11.94
C PHE A 312 18.22 -2.41 11.80
N LEU A 313 18.53 -1.94 10.59
CA LEU A 313 18.86 -0.53 10.33
C LEU A 313 17.64 0.33 10.01
N GLN A 314 16.51 -0.31 9.65
CA GLN A 314 15.29 0.37 9.25
C GLN A 314 14.23 0.21 10.33
N ARG A 315 13.23 1.09 10.29
CA ARG A 315 12.18 1.18 11.29
C ARG A 315 10.82 0.96 10.63
N ASN A 316 9.94 0.24 11.31
CA ASN A 316 8.51 0.28 11.01
C ASN A 316 7.91 1.55 11.59
N LEU A 317 7.57 2.50 10.73
CA LEU A 317 6.98 3.79 11.08
C LEU A 317 5.52 3.81 10.63
N MET A 318 4.70 4.53 11.38
CA MET A 318 3.42 5.05 10.90
C MET A 318 3.38 6.53 11.24
N LEU A 319 3.22 7.38 10.24
CA LEU A 319 3.17 8.82 10.35
C LEU A 319 1.79 9.32 9.91
N GLU A 320 1.29 10.34 10.60
CA GLU A 320 0.02 10.98 10.29
C GLU A 320 0.24 12.46 10.01
N PHE A 321 -0.25 12.91 8.85
CA PHE A 321 -0.23 14.30 8.43
C PHE A 321 -1.63 14.79 8.12
N LYS A 322 -1.90 16.06 8.37
CA LYS A 322 -3.08 16.76 7.85
C LYS A 322 -2.70 17.47 6.57
N LEU A 323 -3.49 17.29 5.51
CA LEU A 323 -3.36 18.09 4.30
C LEU A 323 -3.84 19.52 4.59
N VAL A 324 -2.98 20.49 4.35
CA VAL A 324 -3.24 21.93 4.54
C VAL A 324 -3.03 22.67 3.22
N GLU A 325 -3.87 23.67 2.95
CA GLU A 325 -3.80 24.47 1.72
C GLU A 325 -2.54 25.35 1.63
#